data_AF-A0A8X6VPQ0-F1
#
_entry.id   AF-A0A8X6VPQ0-F1
#
_cell.length_a   1.000
_cell.length_b   1.000
_cell.length_c   1.000
_cell.angle_alpha   90.00
_cell.angle_beta   90.00
_cell.angle_gamma   90.00
#
_symmetry.space_group_name_H-M   'P 1'
#
loop_
_entity.id
_entity.type
_entity.pdbx_description
1 polymer ?
#
loop_
_entity_poly.entity_id
_entity_poly.type
_entity_poly.pdbx_seq_one_letter_code
_entity_poly.pdbx_strand_id
1 'polypeptide(L)'
;MDILKINKAKTSLKGSITRIATFMDNVSEHVDITELEVKLKKIDQLQRKIEELKELLFGLETAKPTEEAEFEEDLYKCETRLDDLEVRVKKLINSINVSLSVTAVEKNKYENGTFAQTKIPPIILPTFRENMNNLVTLNPNLTI
;
A
#
# COMPACT_ATOMS: atom_id res chain seq x y z
N MET A 1 -2.10 39.62 10.57
CA MET A 1 -1.08 38.81 9.87
C MET A 1 -0.72 39.57 8.61
N ASP A 2 0.54 39.61 8.18
CA ASP A 2 0.94 40.40 7.00
C ASP A 2 1.16 39.49 5.81
N ILE A 3 0.81 39.93 4.59
CA ILE A 3 0.96 39.16 3.34
C ILE A 3 2.41 38.67 3.12
N LEU A 4 3.39 39.44 3.61
CA LEU A 4 4.81 39.07 3.57
C LEU A 4 5.10 37.81 4.41
N LYS A 5 4.47 37.66 5.58
CA LYS A 5 4.64 36.49 6.45
C LYS A 5 4.04 35.24 5.81
N ILE A 6 2.88 35.38 5.18
CA ILE A 6 2.20 34.32 4.44
C ILE A 6 3.07 33.86 3.26
N ASN A 7 3.62 34.80 2.47
CA ASN A 7 4.53 34.48 1.38
C ASN A 7 5.82 33.79 1.83
N LYS A 8 6.41 34.22 2.95
CA LYS A 8 7.57 33.54 3.54
C LYS A 8 7.24 32.11 3.96
N ALA A 9 6.06 31.89 4.55
CA ALA A 9 5.58 30.56 4.91
C ALA A 9 5.37 29.67 3.68
N LYS A 10 4.80 30.21 2.58
CA LYS A 10 4.68 29.52 1.28
C LYS A 10 6.04 29.10 0.72
N THR A 11 7.04 29.98 0.71
CA THR A 11 8.38 29.63 0.23
C THR A 11 9.03 28.53 1.09
N SER A 12 8.86 28.60 2.41
CA SER A 12 9.33 27.56 3.34
C SER A 12 8.65 26.21 3.12
N LEU A 13 7.35 26.22 2.81
CA LEU A 13 6.57 25.04 2.44
C LEU A 13 7.15 24.40 1.17
N LYS A 14 7.29 25.19 0.08
CA LYS A 14 7.88 24.74 -1.19
C LYS A 14 9.26 24.10 -0.98
N GLY A 15 10.13 24.75 -0.21
CA GLY A 15 11.46 24.20 0.11
C GLY A 15 11.43 22.91 0.91
N SER A 16 10.42 22.71 1.76
CA SER A 16 10.25 21.47 2.53
C SER A 16 9.76 20.32 1.66
N ILE A 17 8.81 20.59 0.76
CA ILE A 17 8.33 19.62 -0.23
C ILE A 17 9.49 19.17 -1.13
N THR A 18 10.28 20.12 -1.65
CA THR A 18 11.46 19.79 -2.47
C THR A 18 12.45 18.90 -1.73
N ARG A 19 12.73 19.16 -0.45
CA ARG A 19 13.62 18.30 0.35
C ARG A 19 13.09 16.87 0.48
N ILE A 20 11.79 16.69 0.67
CA ILE A 20 11.17 15.35 0.74
C ILE A 20 11.23 14.67 -0.63
N ALA A 21 10.94 15.39 -1.71
CA ALA A 21 11.05 14.87 -3.07
C ALA A 21 12.48 14.41 -3.38
N THR A 22 13.48 15.25 -3.12
CA THR A 22 14.89 14.89 -3.31
C THR A 22 15.30 13.69 -2.46
N PHE A 23 14.82 13.60 -1.22
CA PHE A 23 15.03 12.40 -0.42
C PHE A 23 14.47 11.16 -1.12
N MET A 24 13.20 11.21 -1.55
CA MET A 24 12.52 10.10 -2.24
C MET A 24 13.18 9.70 -3.56
N ASP A 25 13.74 10.66 -4.29
CA ASP A 25 14.45 10.39 -5.56
C ASP A 25 15.84 9.77 -5.34
N ASN A 26 16.43 9.94 -4.15
CA ASN A 26 17.73 9.38 -3.78
C ASN A 26 17.64 8.23 -2.77
N VAL A 27 16.43 7.68 -2.55
CA VAL A 27 16.25 6.50 -1.70
C VAL A 27 17.05 5.33 -2.25
N SER A 28 17.86 4.72 -1.39
CA SER A 28 18.55 3.46 -1.70
C SER A 28 17.70 2.24 -1.31
N GLU A 29 18.07 1.06 -1.81
CA GLU A 29 17.41 -0.22 -1.46
C GLU A 29 17.46 -0.56 0.04
N HIS A 30 18.33 0.09 0.81
CA HIS A 30 18.52 -0.16 2.25
C HIS A 30 18.00 0.97 3.14
N VAL A 31 17.04 1.77 2.65
CA VAL A 31 16.46 2.85 3.45
C VAL A 31 15.79 2.30 4.73
N ASP A 32 16.03 2.99 5.85
CA ASP A 32 15.38 2.67 7.12
C ASP A 32 13.89 3.02 7.04
N ILE A 33 13.03 2.04 7.37
CA ILE A 33 11.57 2.22 7.46
C ILE A 33 11.24 3.38 8.41
N THR A 34 11.96 3.52 9.52
CA THR A 34 11.77 4.59 10.49
C THR A 34 11.95 5.97 9.85
N GLU A 35 12.94 6.10 8.95
CA GLU A 35 13.15 7.36 8.24
C GLU A 35 12.00 7.67 7.29
N LEU A 36 11.47 6.66 6.59
CA LEU A 36 10.29 6.79 5.74
C LEU A 36 9.05 7.21 6.54
N GLU A 37 8.82 6.63 7.71
CA GLU A 37 7.72 7.00 8.61
C GLU A 37 7.85 8.44 9.12
N VAL A 38 9.07 8.90 9.41
CA VAL A 38 9.34 10.29 9.77
C VAL A 38 9.01 11.22 8.59
N LYS A 39 9.37 10.86 7.36
CA LYS A 39 8.98 11.65 6.18
C LYS A 39 7.46 11.69 6.01
N LEU A 40 6.76 10.57 6.24
CA LEU A 40 5.30 10.50 6.15
C LEU A 40 4.64 11.44 7.16
N LYS A 41 5.05 11.39 8.44
CA LYS A 41 4.58 12.34 9.46
C LYS A 41 4.87 13.79 9.07
N LYS A 42 5.98 14.04 8.37
CA LYS A 42 6.33 15.38 7.89
C LYS A 42 5.38 15.84 6.78
N ILE A 43 4.96 14.94 5.89
CA ILE A 43 3.95 15.23 4.86
C ILE A 43 2.63 15.66 5.51
N ASP A 44 2.13 14.90 6.50
CA ASP A 44 0.90 15.24 7.23
C ASP A 44 0.97 16.63 7.88
N GLN A 45 2.13 16.97 8.45
CA GLN A 45 2.37 18.30 9.02
C GLN A 45 2.34 19.41 7.95
N LEU A 46 2.86 19.14 6.76
CA LEU A 46 2.88 20.11 5.67
C LEU A 46 1.48 20.30 5.06
N GLN A 47 0.68 19.23 4.94
CA GLN A 47 -0.73 19.30 4.53
C GLN A 47 -1.54 20.18 5.50
N ARG A 48 -1.42 19.95 6.82
CA ARG A 48 -2.07 20.82 7.83
C ARG A 48 -1.65 22.28 7.71
N LYS A 49 -0.37 22.53 7.44
CA LYS A 49 0.16 23.89 7.24
C LYS A 49 -0.40 24.55 5.97
N ILE A 50 -0.72 23.78 4.94
CA ILE A 50 -1.40 24.32 3.75
C ILE A 50 -2.79 24.81 4.12
N GLU A 51 -3.57 24.01 4.86
CA GLU A 51 -4.91 24.40 5.33
C GLU A 51 -4.86 25.66 6.20
N GLU A 52 -3.94 25.72 7.16
CA GLU A 52 -3.72 26.93 7.97
C GLU A 52 -3.40 28.16 7.09
N LEU A 53 -2.62 28.00 6.02
CA LEU A 53 -2.29 29.09 5.11
C LEU A 53 -3.48 29.52 4.25
N LYS A 54 -4.34 28.59 3.83
CA LYS A 54 -5.60 28.89 3.12
C LYS A 54 -6.53 29.71 4.00
N GLU A 55 -6.73 29.30 5.26
CA GLU A 55 -7.55 30.02 6.22
C GLU A 55 -7.02 31.43 6.51
N LEU A 56 -5.70 31.55 6.70
CA LEU A 56 -5.06 32.85 6.94
C LEU A 56 -5.12 33.80 5.74
N LEU A 57 -5.12 33.26 4.52
CA LEU A 57 -5.29 34.06 3.31
C LEU A 57 -6.73 34.56 3.19
N PHE A 58 -7.72 33.69 3.39
CA PHE A 58 -9.14 34.05 3.31
C PHE A 58 -9.53 35.10 4.38
N GLY A 59 -8.90 35.06 5.55
CA GLY A 59 -9.10 36.05 6.61
C GLY A 59 -8.43 37.41 6.37
N LEU A 60 -7.73 37.62 5.25
CA LEU A 60 -6.99 38.85 4.95
C LEU A 60 -7.84 39.80 4.10
N GLU A 61 -8.43 40.85 4.69
CA GLU A 61 -9.23 41.86 3.94
C GLU A 61 -8.42 42.71 2.94
N THR A 62 -7.09 42.58 2.93
CA THR A 62 -6.18 43.48 2.20
C THR A 62 -5.55 42.87 0.94
N ALA A 63 -5.81 41.60 0.64
CA ALA A 63 -5.19 40.97 -0.52
C ALA A 63 -5.98 41.29 -1.80
N LYS A 64 -5.26 41.52 -2.91
CA LYS A 64 -5.91 41.78 -4.20
C LYS A 64 -6.42 40.45 -4.76
N PRO A 65 -7.58 40.42 -5.44
CA PRO A 65 -8.15 39.17 -5.97
C PRO A 65 -7.18 38.37 -6.86
N THR A 66 -6.34 39.05 -7.64
CA THR A 66 -5.33 38.41 -8.49
C THR A 66 -4.21 37.76 -7.68
N GLU A 67 -3.75 38.42 -6.62
CA GLU A 67 -2.67 37.92 -5.76
C GLU A 67 -3.17 36.72 -4.90
N GLU A 68 -4.45 36.73 -4.52
CA GLU A 68 -5.11 35.60 -3.84
C GLU A 68 -5.24 34.38 -4.76
N ALA A 69 -5.72 34.56 -5.98
CA ALA A 69 -5.90 33.48 -6.95
C ALA A 69 -4.57 32.79 -7.29
N GLU A 70 -3.50 33.57 -7.53
CA GLU A 70 -2.16 33.02 -7.76
C GLU A 70 -1.64 32.24 -6.54
N PHE A 71 -1.94 32.71 -5.33
CA PHE A 71 -1.52 32.06 -4.10
C PHE A 71 -2.26 30.73 -3.88
N GLU A 72 -3.56 30.70 -4.14
CA GLU A 72 -4.39 29.50 -4.06
C GLU A 72 -3.92 28.44 -5.06
N GLU A 73 -3.66 28.83 -6.32
CA GLU A 73 -3.10 27.93 -7.32
C GLU A 73 -1.73 27.37 -6.89
N ASP A 74 -0.88 28.21 -6.32
CA ASP A 74 0.42 27.82 -5.78
C ASP A 74 0.30 26.79 -4.64
N LEU A 75 -0.68 26.97 -3.75
CA LEU A 75 -0.95 26.04 -2.66
C LEU A 75 -1.51 24.72 -3.19
N TYR A 76 -2.43 24.77 -4.15
CA TYR A 76 -2.98 23.57 -4.79
C TYR A 76 -1.90 22.72 -5.45
N LYS A 77 -0.92 23.37 -6.13
CA LYS A 77 0.26 22.68 -6.69
C LYS A 77 1.11 22.02 -5.59
N CYS A 78 1.24 22.66 -4.44
CA CYS A 78 1.98 22.11 -3.30
C CYS A 78 1.26 20.89 -2.70
N GLU A 79 -0.06 20.99 -2.55
CA GLU A 79 -0.93 19.91 -2.05
C GLU A 79 -0.87 18.69 -2.98
N THR A 80 -1.07 18.87 -4.28
CA THR A 80 -0.97 17.79 -5.27
C THR A 80 0.39 17.08 -5.23
N ARG A 81 1.48 17.83 -5.06
CA ARG A 81 2.84 17.25 -4.92
C ARG A 81 3.01 16.49 -3.60
N LEU A 82 2.38 16.93 -2.52
CA LEU A 82 2.44 16.22 -1.23
C LEU A 82 1.69 14.89 -1.31
N ASP A 83 0.54 14.86 -1.96
CA ASP A 83 -0.27 13.64 -2.12
C ASP A 83 0.49 12.57 -2.94
N ASP A 84 1.15 12.97 -4.03
CA ASP A 84 2.02 12.06 -4.80
C ASP A 84 3.16 11.50 -3.94
N LEU A 85 3.83 12.36 -3.17
CA LEU A 85 4.91 11.93 -2.27
C LEU A 85 4.40 10.99 -1.18
N GLU A 86 3.21 11.24 -0.64
CA GLU A 86 2.58 10.39 0.38
C GLU A 86 2.36 8.97 -0.14
N VAL A 87 1.79 8.86 -1.34
CA VAL A 87 1.54 7.59 -2.01
C VAL A 87 2.85 6.86 -2.28
N ARG A 88 3.88 7.57 -2.77
CA ARG A 88 5.20 6.99 -3.03
C ARG A 88 5.85 6.45 -1.75
N VAL A 89 5.81 7.21 -0.65
CA VAL A 89 6.35 6.79 0.65
C VAL A 89 5.61 5.56 1.17
N LYS A 90 4.27 5.58 1.18
CA LYS A 90 3.44 4.45 1.64
C LYS A 90 3.70 3.19 0.82
N LYS A 91 3.80 3.32 -0.50
CA LYS A 91 4.10 2.20 -1.41
C LYS A 91 5.46 1.58 -1.09
N LEU A 92 6.47 2.41 -0.83
CA LEU A 92 7.81 1.95 -0.49
C LEU A 92 7.84 1.22 0.86
N ILE A 93 7.21 1.77 1.90
CA ILE A 93 7.09 1.12 3.21
C ILE A 93 6.43 -0.26 3.06
N ASN A 94 5.32 -0.33 2.33
CA ASN A 94 4.61 -1.59 2.09
C ASN A 94 5.49 -2.60 1.34
N SER A 95 6.26 -2.16 0.34
CA SER A 95 7.20 -3.02 -0.39
C SER A 95 8.23 -3.64 0.55
N ILE A 96 8.83 -2.84 1.45
CA ILE A 96 9.83 -3.34 2.40
C ILE A 96 9.21 -4.35 3.37
N ASN A 97 8.02 -4.05 3.90
CA ASN A 97 7.31 -4.95 4.81
C ASN A 97 6.97 -6.29 4.16
N VAL A 98 6.55 -6.29 2.89
CA VAL A 98 6.31 -7.53 2.13
C VAL A 98 7.61 -8.33 1.97
N SER A 99 8.72 -7.69 1.58
CA SER A 99 10.01 -8.36 1.44
C SER A 99 10.52 -9.01 2.75
N LEU A 100 10.31 -8.34 3.89
CA LEU A 100 10.63 -8.89 5.22
C LEU A 100 9.77 -10.11 5.56
N SER A 101 8.48 -10.09 5.21
CA SER A 101 7.58 -11.21 5.47
C SER A 101 7.95 -12.47 4.66
N VAL A 102 8.38 -12.29 3.40
CA VAL A 102 8.82 -13.39 2.52
C VAL A 102 10.11 -14.04 3.04
N THR A 103 11.10 -13.23 3.44
CA THR A 103 12.35 -13.76 3.99
C THR A 103 12.16 -14.50 5.32
N ALA A 104 11.17 -14.10 6.14
CA ALA A 104 10.80 -14.84 7.34
C ALA A 104 10.21 -16.23 7.03
N VAL A 105 9.39 -16.36 5.97
CA VAL A 105 8.83 -17.65 5.55
C VAL A 105 9.91 -18.60 5.01
N GLU A 106 10.93 -18.08 4.33
CA GLU A 106 12.01 -18.90 3.77
C GLU A 106 12.97 -19.44 4.85
N LYS A 107 13.31 -18.65 5.88
CA LYS A 107 14.16 -19.13 7.00
C LYS A 107 13.52 -20.27 7.80
N ASN A 108 12.19 -20.24 7.95
CA ASN A 108 11.44 -21.35 8.57
C ASN A 108 11.50 -22.67 7.77
N LYS A 109 11.89 -22.65 6.49
CA LYS A 109 12.09 -23.87 5.70
C LYS A 109 13.47 -24.50 5.85
N TYR A 110 14.48 -23.73 6.26
CA TYR A 110 15.87 -24.19 6.35
C TYR A 110 16.35 -24.47 7.78
N GLU A 111 15.76 -23.85 8.80
CA GLU A 111 16.15 -24.09 10.20
C GLU A 111 15.44 -25.30 10.85
N ASN A 112 14.34 -25.81 10.26
CA ASN A 112 13.74 -27.05 10.72
C ASN A 112 14.38 -28.26 10.01
N GLY A 113 15.65 -28.50 10.36
CA GLY A 113 16.42 -29.67 9.98
C GLY A 113 15.83 -30.96 10.56
N THR A 114 14.69 -31.41 10.07
CA THR A 114 14.31 -32.82 9.86
C THR A 114 12.97 -32.79 9.13
N PHE A 115 12.95 -33.02 7.81
CA PHE A 115 11.73 -33.50 7.20
C PHE A 115 11.47 -34.88 7.79
N ALA A 116 10.67 -34.94 8.86
CA ALA A 116 10.05 -36.19 9.26
C ALA A 116 9.24 -36.62 8.03
N GLN A 117 9.77 -37.60 7.29
CA GLN A 117 9.08 -38.21 6.16
C GLN A 117 7.90 -38.98 6.77
N THR A 118 6.81 -38.28 7.07
CA THR A 118 5.57 -38.90 7.53
C THR A 118 5.03 -39.67 6.33
N LYS A 119 5.42 -40.94 6.22
CA LYS A 119 4.82 -41.86 5.26
C LYS A 119 3.35 -41.95 5.59
N ILE A 120 2.50 -41.47 4.68
CA ILE A 120 1.06 -41.61 4.79
C ILE A 120 0.76 -43.12 4.82
N PRO A 121 0.02 -43.63 5.82
CA PRO A 121 -0.35 -45.04 5.83
C PRO A 121 -1.19 -45.37 4.60
N PRO A 122 -0.98 -46.55 3.97
CA PRO A 122 -1.71 -46.92 2.76
C PRO A 122 -3.22 -47.01 3.06
N ILE A 123 -4.00 -46.27 2.27
CA ILE A 123 -5.47 -46.32 2.33
C ILE A 123 -5.91 -47.59 1.58
N ILE A 124 -6.61 -48.49 2.27
CA ILE A 124 -7.25 -49.64 1.63
C ILE A 124 -8.56 -49.17 1.01
N LEU A 125 -8.63 -49.12 -0.32
CA LEU A 125 -9.88 -48.84 -1.03
C LEU A 125 -10.76 -50.10 -1.02
N PRO A 126 -12.09 -49.96 -0.83
CA PRO A 126 -13.00 -51.08 -0.95
C PRO A 126 -13.00 -51.62 -2.38
N THR A 127 -12.79 -52.93 -2.55
CA THR A 127 -13.02 -53.60 -3.83
C THR A 127 -14.52 -53.70 -4.09
N PHE A 128 -15.04 -52.87 -4.98
CA PHE A 128 -16.41 -53.00 -5.47
C PHE A 128 -16.45 -54.16 -6.48
N ARG A 129 -17.06 -55.29 -6.11
CA ARG A 129 -17.36 -56.38 -7.03
C ARG A 129 -18.85 -56.29 -7.40
N GLU A 130 -19.15 -55.66 -8.53
CA GLU A 130 -20.45 -55.84 -9.17
C GLU A 130 -20.56 -57.27 -9.70
N ASN A 131 -21.46 -58.06 -9.10
CA ASN A 131 -21.83 -59.37 -9.62
C ASN A 131 -22.90 -59.18 -10.70
N MET A 132 -22.48 -58.85 -11.92
CA MET A 132 -23.34 -58.74 -13.11
C MET A 132 -23.71 -60.12 -13.69
N ASN A 133 -24.32 -61.00 -12.88
CA ASN A 133 -24.75 -62.33 -13.34
C ASN A 133 -26.20 -62.61 -12.95
N ASN A 134 -27.14 -61.74 -13.35
CA ASN A 134 -28.55 -62.12 -13.46
C ASN A 134 -29.25 -61.27 -14.54
N LEU A 135 -28.96 -61.58 -15.79
CA LEU A 135 -29.91 -61.39 -16.88
C LEU A 135 -30.03 -62.70 -17.65
N VAL A 136 -31.30 -63.08 -17.87
CA VAL A 136 -31.81 -64.12 -18.77
C VAL A 136 -31.94 -65.54 -18.18
N THR A 137 -33.11 -65.80 -17.59
CA THR A 137 -33.84 -67.05 -17.87
C THR A 137 -35.13 -66.70 -18.62
N LEU A 138 -35.20 -67.16 -19.87
CA LEU A 138 -36.35 -67.14 -20.77
C LEU A 138 -37.56 -67.80 -20.10
N ASN A 139 -38.74 -67.18 -20.17
CA ASN A 139 -40.01 -67.85 -19.90
C ASN A 139 -40.74 -68.08 -21.25
N PRO A 140 -40.85 -69.33 -21.75
CA PRO A 140 -41.41 -69.62 -23.06
C PRO A 140 -42.94 -69.82 -23.11
N ASN A 141 -43.74 -69.37 -22.12
CA ASN A 141 -45.20 -69.61 -22.10
C ASN A 141 -46.07 -68.35 -22.12
N LEU A 142 -46.04 -67.62 -23.25
CA LEU A 142 -47.13 -66.70 -23.63
C LEU A 142 -47.78 -67.22 -24.91
N THR A 143 -48.74 -68.11 -24.72
CA THR A 143 -49.84 -68.39 -25.66
C THR A 143 -51.08 -67.67 -25.11
N ILE A 144 -51.54 -66.62 -25.81
CA ILE A 144 -52.93 -66.37 -26.22
C ILE A 144 -52.85 -65.55 -27.52
#